data_AF-A0AAV5VFL9-F1
#
_entry.id   AF-A0AAV5VFL9-F1
#
_cell.length_a   1.000
_cell.length_b   1.000
_cell.length_c   1.000
_cell.angle_alpha   90.00
_cell.angle_beta   90.00
_cell.angle_gamma   90.00
#
_symmetry.space_group_name_H-M   'P 1'
#
loop_
_entity.id
_entity.type
_entity.pdbx_description
1 polymer ?
#
loop_
_entity_poly.entity_id
_entity_poly.type
_entity_poly.pdbx_seq_one_letter_code
_entity_poly.pdbx_strand_id
1 'polypeptide(L)' 'QFDFSFDDIIKVLTRVTTVFKKEQSLIECRLPCVVVGDLHGQFHDLNRLFALFNKDGKAGWLLERYVFLGDYVDR' A
#
# COMPACT_ATOMS: atom_id res chain seq x y z
N GLN A 1 18.75 -0.24 -4.61
CA GLN A 1 18.66 -0.71 -3.21
C GLN A 1 18.12 0.43 -2.38
N PHE A 2 17.02 0.23 -1.68
CA PHE A 2 16.47 1.26 -0.80
C PHE A 2 17.29 1.28 0.49
N ASP A 3 17.70 2.47 0.92
CA ASP A 3 18.51 2.65 2.12
C ASP A 3 17.60 2.95 3.30
N PHE A 4 16.94 1.92 3.82
CA PHE A 4 16.09 2.02 5.00
C PHE A 4 16.83 1.44 6.21
N SER A 5 16.94 2.23 7.28
CA SER A 5 17.50 1.73 8.53
C SER A 5 16.50 0.81 9.25
N PHE A 6 17.00 -0.04 10.15
CA PHE A 6 16.17 -0.87 11.01
C PHE A 6 15.13 -0.03 11.79
N ASP A 7 15.56 1.12 12.31
CA ASP A 7 14.69 2.02 13.07
C ASP A 7 13.57 2.60 12.21
N ASP A 8 13.83 2.90 10.93
CA ASP A 8 12.80 3.41 10.02
C ASP A 8 11.72 2.35 9.77
N ILE A 9 12.13 1.09 9.59
CA ILE A 9 11.21 -0.04 9.40
C ILE A 9 10.35 -0.23 10.66
N ILE A 10 10.97 -0.25 11.85
CA ILE A 10 10.24 -0.41 13.12
C ILE A 10 9.25 0.73 13.35
N LYS A 11 9.62 1.97 13.03
CA LYS A 11 8.71 3.13 13.15
C LYS A 11 7.48 2.97 12.26
N VAL A 12 7.65 2.54 11.00
CA VAL A 12 6.53 2.32 10.08
C VAL A 12 5.64 1.19 10.57
N LEU A 13 6.21 0.03 10.92
CA LEU A 13 5.46 -1.13 11.40
C LEU A 13 4.63 -0.79 12.65
N THR A 14 5.22 -0.06 13.60
CA THR A 14 4.53 0.35 14.84
C THR A 14 3.33 1.26 14.56
N ARG A 15 3.50 2.23 13.67
CA ARG A 15 2.43 3.17 13.29
C ARG A 15 1.29 2.46 12.57
N VAL A 16 1.62 1.66 11.56
CA VAL A 16 0.63 0.90 10.76
C VAL A 16 -0.13 -0.09 11.65
N THR A 17 0.57 -0.83 12.50
CA THR A 17 -0.06 -1.77 13.46
C THR A 17 -1.07 -1.07 14.37
N THR A 18 -0.75 0.15 14.81
CA THR A 18 -1.66 0.95 15.65
C THR A 18 -2.91 1.39 14.90
N VAL A 19 -2.81 1.68 13.60
CA VAL A 19 -3.96 2.00 12.74
C VAL A 19 -4.83 0.78 12.55
N PHE A 20 -4.27 -0.35 12.10
CA PHE A 20 -5.04 -1.57 11.86
C PHE A 20 -5.74 -2.12 13.11
N LYS A 21 -5.12 -1.99 14.30
CA LYS A 21 -5.77 -2.39 15.57
C LYS A 21 -7.04 -1.59 15.90
N LYS A 22 -7.22 -0.40 15.31
CA LYS A 22 -8.40 0.46 15.54
C LYS A 22 -9.48 0.24 14.48
N GLU A 23 -9.14 -0.38 13.37
CA GLU A 23 -10.07 -0.64 12.27
C GLU A 23 -10.86 -1.93 12.53
N GLN A 24 -12.04 -2.03 11.93
CA GLN A 24 -12.85 -3.24 12.00
C GLN A 24 -12.29 -4.28 11.03
N SER A 25 -12.39 -5.56 11.38
CA SER A 25 -11.97 -6.65 10.49
C SER A 25 -12.73 -6.67 9.16
N LEU A 26 -13.99 -6.19 9.16
CA LEU A 26 -14.75 -5.94 7.94
C LEU A 26 -14.70 -4.45 7.62
N ILE A 27 -13.98 -4.10 6.56
CA ILE A 27 -13.80 -2.71 6.14
C ILE A 27 -14.85 -2.35 5.07
N GLU A 28 -15.51 -1.21 5.25
CA GLU A 28 -16.37 -0.62 4.21
C GLU A 28 -15.56 0.32 3.33
N CYS A 29 -15.55 0.08 2.00
CA CYS A 29 -14.83 0.91 1.04
C CYS A 29 -15.79 1.71 0.15
N ARG A 30 -15.58 3.03 0.06
CA ARG A 30 -16.35 3.90 -0.83
C ARG A 30 -15.76 3.94 -2.23
N LEU A 31 -16.63 3.81 -3.23
CA LEU A 31 -16.29 3.94 -4.65
C LEU A 31 -15.99 5.40 -5.04
N PRO A 32 -15.17 5.63 -6.08
CA PRO A 32 -14.39 4.64 -6.83
C PRO A 32 -13.17 4.13 -6.01
N CYS A 33 -12.77 2.88 -6.28
CA CYS A 33 -11.55 2.31 -5.71
C CYS A 33 -10.86 1.35 -6.69
N VAL A 34 -9.56 1.17 -6.50
CA VAL A 34 -8.70 0.24 -7.23
C VAL A 34 -8.47 -0.98 -6.35
N VAL A 35 -8.86 -2.16 -6.84
CA VAL A 35 -8.62 -3.43 -6.15
C VAL A 35 -7.33 -4.05 -6.69
N VAL A 36 -6.42 -4.40 -5.78
CA VAL A 36 -5.11 -4.98 -6.09
C VAL A 36 -5.00 -6.36 -5.45
N GLY A 37 -4.67 -7.37 -6.26
CA GLY A 37 -4.40 -8.73 -5.79
C GLY A 37 -2.94 -8.91 -5.33
N ASP A 38 -2.44 -10.13 -5.48
CA ASP A 38 -1.15 -10.57 -4.96
C ASP A 38 0.02 -9.77 -5.53
N LEU A 39 1.02 -9.50 -4.69
CA LEU A 39 2.24 -8.78 -5.06
C LEU A 39 3.50 -9.64 -4.97
N HIS A 40 3.57 -10.59 -4.03
CA HIS A 40 4.71 -11.50 -3.85
C HIS A 40 6.09 -10.81 -3.91
N GLY A 41 6.24 -9.69 -3.19
CA GLY A 41 7.52 -8.95 -3.14
C GLY A 41 7.89 -8.18 -4.42
N GLN A 42 7.04 -8.17 -5.45
CA GLN A 42 7.31 -7.48 -6.73
C GLN A 42 7.14 -5.95 -6.61
N PHE A 43 8.06 -5.30 -5.92
CA PHE A 43 8.01 -3.87 -5.62
C PHE A 43 7.96 -2.97 -6.88
N HIS A 44 8.59 -3.41 -7.99
CA HIS A 44 8.54 -2.67 -9.25
C HIS A 44 7.13 -2.64 -9.86
N ASP A 45 6.38 -3.73 -9.74
CA ASP A 45 5.01 -3.80 -10.26
C ASP A 45 4.07 -2.92 -9.43
N LEU A 46 4.26 -2.86 -8.11
CA LEU A 46 3.56 -1.92 -7.24
C LEU A 46 3.79 -0.45 -7.66
N ASN A 47 5.04 -0.07 -7.94
CA ASN A 47 5.34 1.29 -8.41
C ASN A 47 4.71 1.57 -9.77
N ARG A 48 4.73 0.60 -10.68
CA ARG A 48 4.08 0.73 -11.98
C ARG A 48 2.58 0.91 -11.82
N LEU A 49 1.95 0.15 -10.94
CA LEU A 49 0.53 0.27 -10.62
C LEU A 49 0.18 1.67 -10.13
N PHE A 50 0.93 2.23 -9.18
CA PHE A 50 0.71 3.60 -8.73
C PHE A 50 0.96 4.63 -9.84
N ALA A 51 1.96 4.40 -10.70
CA ALA A 51 2.28 5.28 -11.82
C ALA A 51 1.16 5.36 -12.87
N LEU A 52 0.36 4.29 -13.05
CA LEU A 52 -0.80 4.29 -13.95
C LEU A 52 -1.84 5.36 -13.58
N PHE A 53 -1.93 5.69 -12.29
CA PHE A 53 -2.88 6.67 -11.77
C PHE A 53 -2.24 8.03 -11.47
N ASN A 54 -0.99 8.26 -11.88
CA ASN A 54 -0.37 9.58 -11.76
C ASN A 54 -1.12 10.59 -12.63
N LYS A 55 -1.49 11.73 -12.05
CA LYS A 55 -2.21 12.79 -12.75
C LYS A 55 -1.79 14.16 -12.24
N ASP A 56 -1.62 15.11 -13.17
CA ASP A 56 -1.29 16.51 -12.86
C ASP A 56 -0.06 16.66 -11.94
N GLY A 57 0.97 15.82 -12.14
CA GLY A 57 2.19 15.81 -11.33
C GLY A 57 2.04 15.22 -9.92
N LYS A 58 0.87 14.68 -9.57
CA LYS A 58 0.62 14.00 -8.29
C LYS A 58 0.70 12.49 -8.47
N ALA A 59 1.24 11.82 -7.46
CA ALA A 59 1.40 10.37 -7.48
C ALA A 59 0.05 9.67 -7.30
N GLY A 60 -0.19 8.59 -8.03
CA GLY A 60 -1.47 7.88 -8.04
C GLY A 60 -1.88 7.28 -6.69
N TRP A 61 -0.90 6.98 -5.83
CA TRP A 61 -1.15 6.53 -4.45
C TRP A 61 -1.75 7.62 -3.54
N LEU A 62 -1.70 8.91 -3.94
CA LEU A 62 -2.36 10.02 -3.26
C LEU A 62 -3.76 10.34 -3.79
N LEU A 63 -4.04 9.95 -5.04
CA LEU A 63 -5.23 10.37 -5.77
C LEU A 63 -6.36 9.34 -5.68
N GLU A 64 -6.00 8.07 -5.64
CA GLU A 64 -6.95 6.96 -5.71
C GLU A 64 -7.05 6.22 -4.38
N ARG A 65 -8.19 5.56 -4.19
CA ARG A 65 -8.44 4.68 -3.03
C ARG A 65 -8.08 3.25 -3.41
N TYR A 66 -7.21 2.60 -2.65
CA TYR A 66 -6.77 1.24 -2.94
C TYR A 66 -7.29 0.24 -1.91
N VAL A 67 -7.69 -0.94 -2.39
CA VAL A 67 -7.97 -2.11 -1.55
C VAL A 67 -7.03 -3.23 -1.99
N PHE A 68 -6.11 -3.60 -1.10
CA PHE A 68 -5.19 -4.71 -1.32
C PHE A 68 -5.74 -5.96 -0.67
N LEU A 69 -5.71 -7.09 -1.39
CA LEU A 69 -6.32 -8.35 -0.95
C LEU A 69 -5.39 -9.24 -0.12
N GLY A 70 -4.09 -8.92 -0.03
CA GLY A 70 -3.11 -9.70 0.71
C GLY A 70 -1.89 -10.07 -0.12
N ASP A 71 -1.18 -11.11 0.31
CA ASP A 71 -0.03 -11.70 -0.40
C ASP A 71 1.01 -10.67 -0.87
N TYR A 72 1.39 -9.80 0.07
CA TYR A 72 2.37 -8.74 -0.14
C TYR A 72 3.80 -9.25 -0.26
N VAL A 73 4.13 -10.33 0.47
CA VAL A 73 5.48 -10.85 0.68
C VAL A 73 5.54 -12.32 0.22
N ASP A 74 6.73 -12.91 0.35
CA ASP A 74 7.12 -14.25 -0.10
C ASP A 74 7.29 -14.41 -1.62
N ARG A 75 8.28 -15.23 -1.99
CA ARG A 75 8.97 -15.43 -3.28
C ARG A 75 10.23 -14.59 -3.51
#